data_AF-A0A953C9G9-F1
#
_entry.id   AF-A0A953C9G9-F1
#
_cell.length_a   1.000
_cell.length_b   1.000
_cell.length_c   1.000
_cell.angle_alpha   90.00
_cell.angle_beta   90.00
_cell.angle_gamma   90.00
#
_symmetry.space_group_name_H-M   'P 1'
#
loop_
_entity.id
_entity.type
_entity.pdbx_description
1 polymer ?
#
loop_
_entity_poly.entity_id
_entity_poly.type
_entity_poly.pdbx_seq_one_letter_code
_entity_poly.pdbx_strand_id
1 'polypeptide(L)'
;MLQQELIRQGNWLFRWRSYLPFLILPLAITSFRNSTWFNDAFGNSFEEGWDIVCYGLALAGLALRVSIVGFVPAGTSGRNAVKQNANALNTTGMYSVVRHPLYFANFIIFAAFILLFKSFLLALVMGLAYFLYYERIMMAEEKFLEGKYGEIYREWAAKTPAFLPRLHDFEKPALPFSWRTALLREFHTFFLISAAFTVVELLEAMLLENQTFMEWFYDEPIWPVVFALSAVTYLTVMTIKKRTNWLKVKGR
;
A
#
# COMPACT_ATOMS: atom_id res chain seq x y z
N MET A 1 32.01 3.51 0.55
CA MET A 1 31.46 4.45 -0.46
C MET A 1 29.97 4.65 -0.19
N LEU A 2 29.43 5.86 -0.41
CA LEU A 2 28.04 6.25 -0.09
C LEU A 2 26.98 5.27 -0.63
N GLN A 3 27.14 4.79 -1.86
CA GLN A 3 26.20 3.85 -2.49
C GLN A 3 26.03 2.54 -1.68
N GLN A 4 27.13 1.98 -1.17
CA GLN A 4 27.09 0.76 -0.36
C GLN A 4 26.36 0.99 0.97
N GLU A 5 26.50 2.18 1.53
CA GLU A 5 25.81 2.56 2.77
C GLU A 5 24.30 2.70 2.53
N LEU A 6 23.89 3.35 1.45
CA LEU A 6 22.47 3.47 1.09
C LEU A 6 21.84 2.10 0.81
N ILE A 7 22.55 1.18 0.15
CA ILE A 7 22.10 -0.20 -0.05
C ILE A 7 21.96 -0.95 1.28
N ARG A 8 22.93 -0.79 2.20
CA ARG A 8 22.87 -1.40 3.54
C ARG A 8 21.66 -0.89 4.33
N GLN A 9 21.42 0.42 4.31
CA GLN A 9 20.24 1.04 4.91
C GLN A 9 18.96 0.51 4.26
N GLY A 10 18.90 0.44 2.93
CA GLY A 10 17.79 -0.11 2.17
C GLY A 10 17.43 -1.54 2.56
N ASN A 11 18.43 -2.41 2.71
CA ASN A 11 18.22 -3.78 3.17
C ASN A 11 17.64 -3.84 4.60
N TRP A 12 18.12 -2.97 5.49
CA TRP A 12 17.57 -2.86 6.84
C TRP A 12 16.12 -2.38 6.81
N LEU A 13 15.83 -1.31 6.06
CA LEU A 13 14.48 -0.75 5.88
C LEU A 13 13.52 -1.77 5.26
N PHE A 14 13.98 -2.56 4.28
CA PHE A 14 13.21 -3.62 3.65
C PHE A 14 12.80 -4.70 4.66
N ARG A 15 13.70 -5.10 5.56
CA ARG A 15 13.42 -6.11 6.60
C ARG A 15 12.35 -5.63 7.60
N TRP A 16 12.39 -4.36 7.98
CA TRP A 16 11.49 -3.79 8.99
C TRP A 16 10.27 -3.07 8.41
N ARG A 17 10.06 -3.14 7.09
CA ARG A 17 9.05 -2.34 6.38
C ARG A 17 7.62 -2.47 6.87
N SER A 18 7.27 -3.61 7.45
CA SER A 18 5.93 -3.84 7.99
C SER A 18 5.65 -3.10 9.30
N TYR A 19 6.69 -2.65 10.01
CA TYR A 19 6.57 -2.05 11.35
C TYR A 19 6.75 -0.53 11.33
N LEU A 20 7.56 -0.01 10.41
CA LEU A 20 7.88 1.42 10.33
C LEU A 20 6.66 2.33 10.11
N PRO A 21 5.62 1.94 9.36
CA PRO A 21 4.42 2.76 9.23
C PRO A 21 3.71 3.05 10.57
N PHE A 22 3.84 2.19 11.59
CA PHE A 22 3.22 2.43 12.89
C PHE A 22 3.90 3.56 13.68
N LEU A 23 5.16 3.90 13.36
CA LEU A 23 5.86 5.05 13.96
C LEU A 23 5.24 6.40 13.54
N ILE A 24 4.41 6.38 12.50
CA ILE A 24 3.73 7.57 11.96
C ILE A 24 2.49 7.90 12.80
N LEU A 25 1.89 6.90 13.46
CA LEU A 25 0.62 7.07 14.16
C LEU A 25 0.64 8.18 15.24
N PRO A 26 1.68 8.32 16.10
CA PRO A 26 1.72 9.43 17.06
C PRO A 26 1.78 10.81 16.39
N LEU A 27 2.54 10.94 15.29
CA LEU A 27 2.63 12.18 14.52
C LEU A 27 1.30 12.51 13.82
N ALA A 28 0.61 11.46 13.37
CA ALA A 28 -0.68 11.59 12.72
C ALA A 28 -1.77 11.99 13.73
N ILE A 29 -1.83 11.33 14.90
CA ILE A 29 -2.74 11.67 16.00
C ILE A 29 -2.52 13.09 16.53
N THR A 30 -1.27 13.55 16.64
CA THR A 30 -0.99 14.93 17.07
C THR A 30 -1.38 15.97 16.03
N SER A 31 -1.38 15.62 14.74
CA SER A 31 -1.77 16.52 13.65
C SER A 31 -3.26 16.80 13.60
N PHE A 32 -4.10 15.86 14.07
CA PHE A 32 -5.55 16.03 14.19
C PHE A 32 -5.96 17.25 15.02
N ARG A 33 -5.18 17.61 16.04
CA ARG A 33 -5.49 18.78 16.87
C ARG A 33 -5.47 20.11 16.11
N ASN A 34 -4.81 20.11 14.94
CA ASN A 34 -4.69 21.28 14.09
C ASN A 34 -5.60 21.19 12.85
N SER A 35 -6.52 20.22 12.75
CA SER A 35 -7.38 20.03 11.57
C SER A 35 -8.56 21.02 11.48
N THR A 36 -8.83 21.80 12.54
CA THR A 36 -9.99 22.70 12.62
C THR A 36 -10.08 23.67 11.44
N TRP A 37 -8.94 24.05 10.84
CA TRP A 37 -8.90 24.91 9.64
C TRP A 37 -9.70 24.33 8.47
N PHE A 38 -9.75 23.00 8.33
CA PHE A 38 -10.43 22.34 7.24
C PHE A 38 -11.94 22.47 7.41
N ASN A 39 -12.43 22.29 8.64
CA ASN A 39 -13.84 22.46 8.98
C ASN A 39 -14.25 23.94 8.91
N ASP A 40 -13.38 24.84 9.38
CA ASP A 40 -13.58 26.28 9.28
C ASP A 40 -13.66 26.75 7.80
N ALA A 41 -12.92 26.10 6.89
CA ALA A 41 -12.85 26.47 5.48
C ALA A 41 -13.96 25.83 4.62
N PHE A 42 -14.36 24.59 4.91
CA PHE A 42 -15.22 23.79 4.02
C PHE A 42 -16.52 23.28 4.67
N GLY A 43 -16.65 23.33 6.00
CA GLY A 43 -17.83 22.90 6.77
C GLY A 43 -17.94 21.38 6.99
N ASN A 44 -18.73 20.97 7.99
CA ASN A 44 -18.81 19.58 8.46
C ASN A 44 -19.30 18.57 7.41
N SER A 45 -20.26 18.94 6.54
CA SER A 45 -20.72 18.02 5.48
C SER A 45 -19.65 17.72 4.43
N PHE A 46 -18.65 18.59 4.29
CA PHE A 46 -17.50 18.34 3.42
C PHE A 46 -16.47 17.42 4.08
N GLU A 47 -16.40 17.44 5.42
CA GLU A 47 -15.53 16.57 6.20
C GLU A 47 -15.92 15.10 6.08
N GLU A 48 -17.19 14.75 6.35
CA GLU A 48 -17.68 13.37 6.17
C GLU A 48 -17.45 12.86 4.73
N GLY A 49 -17.67 13.73 3.74
CA GLY A 49 -17.40 13.41 2.33
C GLY A 49 -15.92 13.21 2.03
N TRP A 50 -15.03 13.93 2.73
CA TRP A 50 -13.58 13.84 2.53
C TRP A 50 -13.01 12.50 2.97
N ASP A 51 -13.51 11.96 4.09
CA ASP A 51 -13.01 10.70 4.63
C ASP A 51 -13.41 9.53 3.74
N ILE A 52 -14.62 9.59 3.15
CA ILE A 52 -15.08 8.69 2.08
C ILE A 52 -14.20 8.82 0.82
N VAL A 53 -13.84 10.05 0.41
CA VAL A 53 -12.94 10.27 -0.74
C VAL A 53 -11.56 9.67 -0.48
N CYS A 54 -11.01 9.86 0.72
CA CYS A 54 -9.74 9.27 1.12
C CYS A 54 -9.80 7.74 1.11
N TYR A 55 -10.89 7.15 1.63
CA TYR A 55 -11.08 5.71 1.58
C TYR A 55 -11.19 5.20 0.12
N GLY A 56 -11.93 5.92 -0.73
CA GLY A 56 -12.02 5.64 -2.16
C GLY A 56 -10.65 5.69 -2.88
N LEU A 57 -9.80 6.66 -2.54
CA LEU A 57 -8.44 6.76 -3.05
C LEU A 57 -7.57 5.58 -2.58
N ALA A 58 -7.70 5.15 -1.32
CA ALA A 58 -7.01 3.97 -0.82
C ALA A 58 -7.47 2.70 -1.55
N LEU A 59 -8.77 2.57 -1.83
CA LEU A 59 -9.32 1.46 -2.63
C LEU A 59 -8.84 1.52 -4.10
N ALA A 60 -8.67 2.70 -4.69
CA ALA A 60 -8.09 2.84 -6.03
C ALA A 60 -6.62 2.36 -6.05
N GLY A 61 -5.84 2.70 -5.03
CA GLY A 61 -4.49 2.16 -4.85
C GLY A 61 -4.48 0.63 -4.67
N LEU A 62 -5.42 0.08 -3.90
CA LEU A 62 -5.61 -1.36 -3.77
C LEU A 62 -6.02 -2.02 -5.09
N ALA A 63 -6.90 -1.40 -5.86
CA ALA A 63 -7.32 -1.89 -7.17
C ALA A 63 -6.13 -1.95 -8.14
N LEU A 64 -5.25 -0.94 -8.11
CA LEU A 64 -3.98 -0.96 -8.84
C LEU A 64 -3.07 -2.11 -8.37
N ARG A 65 -2.97 -2.36 -7.05
CA ARG A 65 -2.23 -3.53 -6.55
C ARG A 65 -2.81 -4.84 -7.09
N VAL A 66 -4.13 -5.00 -7.03
CA VAL A 66 -4.86 -6.17 -7.54
C VAL A 66 -4.60 -6.38 -9.03
N SER A 67 -4.64 -5.31 -9.83
CA SER A 67 -4.36 -5.37 -11.26
C SER A 67 -2.91 -5.79 -11.54
N ILE A 68 -1.95 -5.39 -10.70
CA ILE A 68 -0.55 -5.82 -10.78
C ILE A 68 -0.42 -7.30 -10.39
N VAL A 69 -0.77 -7.66 -9.16
CA VAL A 69 -0.46 -8.99 -8.59
C VAL A 69 -1.23 -10.13 -9.24
N GLY A 70 -2.36 -9.82 -9.88
CA GLY A 70 -3.16 -10.82 -10.61
C GLY A 70 -2.47 -11.35 -11.87
N PHE A 71 -1.44 -10.69 -12.39
CA PHE A 71 -0.65 -11.16 -13.55
C PHE A 71 0.71 -11.78 -13.19
N VAL A 72 1.08 -11.75 -11.92
CA VAL A 72 2.45 -12.06 -11.50
C VAL A 72 2.65 -13.58 -11.31
N PRO A 73 3.78 -14.15 -11.77
CA PRO A 73 4.11 -15.57 -11.57
C PRO A 73 4.48 -15.92 -10.11
N ALA A 74 4.65 -17.21 -9.84
CA ALA A 74 5.13 -17.72 -8.55
C ALA A 74 6.58 -17.26 -8.29
N GLY A 75 6.90 -16.98 -7.02
CA GLY A 75 8.29 -16.75 -6.61
C GLY A 75 8.93 -15.44 -7.10
N THR A 76 8.12 -14.47 -7.50
CA THR A 76 8.54 -13.07 -7.69
C THR A 76 8.33 -12.27 -6.40
N SER A 77 8.64 -10.97 -6.43
CA SER A 77 8.50 -10.00 -5.34
C SER A 77 7.07 -10.01 -4.73
N GLY A 78 6.84 -10.93 -3.79
CA GLY A 78 5.65 -11.03 -2.95
C GLY A 78 5.94 -10.58 -1.51
N ARG A 79 5.08 -10.96 -0.56
CA ARG A 79 5.23 -10.67 0.88
C ARG A 79 6.40 -11.39 1.59
N ASN A 80 7.46 -11.72 0.88
CA ASN A 80 8.64 -12.32 1.51
C ASN A 80 9.42 -11.21 2.23
N ALA A 81 9.26 -11.13 3.56
CA ALA A 81 9.93 -10.15 4.41
C ALA A 81 11.38 -10.55 4.77
N VAL A 82 11.72 -11.83 4.64
CA VAL A 82 12.99 -12.39 5.13
C VAL A 82 14.06 -12.52 4.04
N LYS A 83 13.68 -12.80 2.80
CA LYS A 83 14.60 -12.87 1.64
C LYS A 83 13.91 -12.31 0.39
N GLN A 84 14.65 -11.53 -0.40
CA GLN A 84 14.23 -11.15 -1.74
C GLN A 84 14.17 -12.43 -2.58
N ASN A 85 12.97 -12.73 -3.09
CA ASN A 85 12.72 -13.88 -3.94
C ASN A 85 12.35 -13.34 -5.33
N ALA A 86 13.25 -13.51 -6.27
CA ALA A 86 13.04 -13.17 -7.66
C ALA A 86 13.45 -14.37 -8.49
N ASN A 87 12.59 -15.39 -8.60
CA ASN A 87 12.85 -16.54 -9.47
C ASN A 87 12.67 -16.21 -10.95
N ALA A 88 11.92 -15.15 -11.26
CA ALA A 88 11.77 -14.57 -12.59
C ALA A 88 11.79 -13.04 -12.50
N LEU A 89 12.44 -12.38 -13.47
CA LEU A 89 12.37 -10.93 -13.66
C LEU A 89 11.07 -10.62 -14.43
N ASN A 90 10.13 -9.93 -13.79
CA ASN A 90 8.90 -9.53 -14.45
C ASN A 90 9.13 -8.20 -15.17
N THR A 91 9.00 -8.21 -16.50
CA THR A 91 9.20 -7.02 -17.34
C THR A 91 7.95 -6.63 -18.14
N THR A 92 6.84 -7.36 -17.98
CA THR A 92 5.60 -7.17 -18.75
C THR A 92 4.47 -6.61 -17.87
N GLY A 93 3.39 -6.14 -18.49
CA GLY A 93 2.27 -5.51 -17.79
C GLY A 93 2.71 -4.23 -17.09
N MET A 94 2.31 -4.03 -15.84
CA MET A 94 2.71 -2.83 -15.08
C MET A 94 4.23 -2.71 -14.86
N TYR A 95 4.99 -3.80 -14.98
CA TYR A 95 6.46 -3.76 -14.90
C TYR A 95 7.13 -3.30 -16.20
N SER A 96 6.39 -3.15 -17.30
CA SER A 96 6.91 -2.55 -18.54
C SER A 96 6.91 -1.01 -18.50
N VAL A 97 5.99 -0.43 -17.72
CA VAL A 97 5.82 1.04 -17.63
C VAL A 97 6.51 1.66 -16.42
N VAL A 98 6.84 0.87 -15.40
CA VAL A 98 7.55 1.30 -14.19
C VAL A 98 8.24 0.10 -13.51
N ARG A 99 9.42 0.29 -12.92
CA ARG A 99 10.16 -0.79 -12.26
C ARG A 99 9.54 -1.24 -10.94
N HIS A 100 8.95 -0.30 -10.20
CA HIS A 100 8.39 -0.54 -8.86
C HIS A 100 6.88 -0.26 -8.76
N PRO A 101 6.02 -0.93 -9.57
CA PRO A 101 4.59 -0.61 -9.65
C PRO A 101 3.84 -0.82 -8.34
N LEU A 102 4.25 -1.81 -7.52
CA LEU A 102 3.65 -2.04 -6.20
C LEU A 102 3.99 -0.94 -5.19
N TYR A 103 5.16 -0.31 -5.30
CA TYR A 103 5.53 0.82 -4.45
C TYR A 103 4.82 2.10 -4.89
N PHE A 104 4.55 2.25 -6.18
CA PHE A 104 3.68 3.32 -6.66
C PHE A 104 2.24 3.14 -6.16
N ALA A 105 1.67 1.93 -6.24
CA ALA A 105 0.34 1.65 -5.72
C ALA A 105 0.26 1.81 -4.19
N ASN A 106 1.32 1.44 -3.45
CA ASN A 106 1.43 1.69 -2.02
C ASN A 106 1.49 3.19 -1.70
N PHE A 107 2.08 4.02 -2.57
CA PHE A 107 2.12 5.46 -2.37
C PHE A 107 0.73 6.07 -2.43
N ILE A 108 -0.14 5.59 -3.34
CA ILE A 108 -1.53 6.04 -3.42
C ILE A 108 -2.29 5.69 -2.13
N ILE A 109 -2.15 4.46 -1.64
CA ILE A 109 -2.78 4.02 -0.37
C ILE A 109 -2.23 4.84 0.80
N PHE A 110 -0.93 5.08 0.83
CA PHE A 110 -0.27 5.86 1.87
C PHE A 110 -0.73 7.32 1.86
N ALA A 111 -0.75 7.96 0.68
CA ALA A 111 -1.22 9.32 0.52
C ALA A 111 -2.68 9.46 0.97
N ALA A 112 -3.55 8.53 0.59
CA ALA A 112 -4.93 8.49 1.05
C ALA A 112 -5.05 8.47 2.58
N PHE A 113 -4.24 7.65 3.25
CA PHE A 113 -4.23 7.58 4.70
C PHE A 113 -3.71 8.88 5.35
N ILE A 114 -2.69 9.52 4.78
CA ILE A 114 -2.17 10.78 5.34
C ILE A 114 -3.13 11.95 5.12
N LEU A 115 -3.86 11.97 4.00
CA LEU A 115 -4.86 13.00 3.69
C LEU A 115 -6.06 12.96 4.65
N LEU A 116 -6.33 11.81 5.28
CA LEU A 116 -7.36 11.64 6.31
C LEU A 116 -7.17 12.61 7.49
N PHE A 117 -5.91 12.90 7.85
CA PHE A 117 -5.57 13.79 8.96
C PHE A 117 -5.73 15.28 8.62
N LYS A 118 -6.19 15.62 7.40
CA LYS A 118 -6.53 16.99 6.97
C LYS A 118 -5.42 18.02 7.25
N SER A 119 -4.16 17.59 7.21
CA SER A 119 -2.98 18.40 7.56
C SER A 119 -1.99 18.47 6.40
N PHE A 120 -1.87 19.67 5.80
CA PHE A 120 -0.93 19.90 4.69
C PHE A 120 0.52 19.64 5.10
N LEU A 121 0.93 20.10 6.29
CA LEU A 121 2.29 19.89 6.78
C LEU A 121 2.59 18.41 6.99
N LEU A 122 1.65 17.66 7.57
CA LEU A 122 1.80 16.21 7.71
C LEU A 122 1.92 15.55 6.33
N ALA A 123 1.05 15.89 5.38
CA ALA A 123 1.10 15.38 4.02
C ALA A 123 2.44 15.63 3.33
N LEU A 124 2.99 16.84 3.46
CA LEU A 124 4.29 17.20 2.91
C LEU A 124 5.43 16.41 3.55
N VAL A 125 5.52 16.43 4.89
CA VAL A 125 6.61 15.75 5.63
C VAL A 125 6.57 14.25 5.39
N MET A 126 5.38 13.65 5.45
CA MET A 126 5.19 12.22 5.28
C MET A 126 5.39 11.79 3.82
N GLY A 127 4.99 12.62 2.85
CA GLY A 127 5.29 12.40 1.44
C GLY A 127 6.80 12.38 1.16
N LEU A 128 7.55 13.36 1.68
CA LEU A 128 9.00 13.39 1.56
C LEU A 128 9.66 12.19 2.26
N ALA A 129 9.20 11.84 3.45
CA ALA A 129 9.68 10.68 4.19
C ALA A 129 9.43 9.37 3.41
N TYR A 130 8.27 9.24 2.76
CA TYR A 130 7.96 8.09 1.90
C TYR A 130 8.98 7.95 0.76
N PHE A 131 9.30 9.05 0.06
CA PHE A 131 10.26 9.01 -1.04
C PHE A 131 11.66 8.62 -0.56
N LEU A 132 12.18 9.24 0.50
CA LEU A 132 13.49 8.88 1.07
C LEU A 132 13.53 7.43 1.56
N TYR A 133 12.43 6.95 2.11
CA TYR A 133 12.29 5.59 2.62
C TYR A 133 12.30 4.56 1.48
N TYR A 134 11.42 4.72 0.49
CA TYR A 134 11.32 3.78 -0.63
C TYR A 134 12.48 3.88 -1.61
N GLU A 135 13.10 5.06 -1.79
CA GLU A 135 14.32 5.20 -2.60
C GLU A 135 15.41 4.23 -2.15
N ARG A 136 15.69 4.20 -0.85
CA ARG A 136 16.71 3.31 -0.28
C ARG A 136 16.35 1.84 -0.46
N ILE A 137 15.07 1.48 -0.30
CA ILE A 137 14.59 0.13 -0.51
C ILE A 137 14.72 -0.28 -1.99
N MET A 138 14.28 0.59 -2.90
CA MET A 138 14.39 0.39 -4.34
C MET A 138 15.85 0.18 -4.72
N MET A 139 16.76 1.04 -4.28
CA MET A 139 18.20 0.86 -4.54
C MET A 139 18.74 -0.51 -4.12
N ALA A 140 18.35 -0.99 -2.93
CA ALA A 140 18.77 -2.30 -2.45
C ALA A 140 18.17 -3.46 -3.26
N GLU A 141 16.90 -3.37 -3.63
CA GLU A 141 16.22 -4.35 -4.49
C GLU A 141 16.80 -4.37 -5.90
N GLU A 142 17.05 -3.20 -6.49
CA GLU A 142 17.67 -3.07 -7.80
C GLU A 142 19.09 -3.64 -7.82
N LYS A 143 19.90 -3.40 -6.78
CA LYS A 143 21.24 -3.99 -6.70
C LYS A 143 21.18 -5.52 -6.62
N PHE A 144 20.23 -6.06 -5.88
CA PHE A 144 20.02 -7.50 -5.80
C PHE A 144 19.58 -8.10 -7.14
N LEU A 145 18.63 -7.44 -7.83
CA LEU A 145 18.17 -7.87 -9.15
C LEU A 145 19.27 -7.78 -10.20
N GLU A 146 20.06 -6.71 -10.19
CA GLU A 146 21.24 -6.56 -11.06
C GLU A 146 22.25 -7.69 -10.79
N GLY A 147 22.54 -7.99 -9.53
CA GLY A 147 23.44 -9.09 -9.17
C GLY A 147 22.95 -10.47 -9.62
N LYS A 148 21.62 -10.65 -9.73
CA LYS A 148 21.01 -11.93 -10.14
C LYS A 148 20.85 -12.07 -11.66
N TYR A 149 20.48 -11.00 -12.35
CA TYR A 149 20.09 -11.02 -13.77
C TYR A 149 21.09 -10.32 -14.70
N GLY A 150 22.08 -9.62 -14.16
CA GLY A 150 23.16 -9.01 -14.92
C GLY A 150 22.66 -8.05 -15.99
N GLU A 151 23.08 -8.29 -17.23
CA GLU A 151 22.78 -7.42 -18.38
C GLU A 151 21.29 -7.34 -18.69
N ILE A 152 20.56 -8.45 -18.56
CA ILE A 152 19.10 -8.51 -18.82
C ILE A 152 18.36 -7.48 -17.96
N TYR A 153 18.77 -7.34 -16.69
CA TYR A 153 18.19 -6.33 -15.80
C TYR A 153 18.61 -4.91 -16.21
N ARG A 154 19.88 -4.70 -16.56
CA ARG A 154 20.39 -3.37 -16.98
C ARG A 154 19.68 -2.85 -18.22
N GLU A 155 19.52 -3.68 -19.24
CA GLU A 155 18.81 -3.33 -20.47
C GLU A 155 17.35 -2.94 -20.20
N TRP A 156 16.63 -3.75 -19.41
CA TRP A 156 15.25 -3.44 -19.02
C TRP A 156 15.15 -2.18 -18.15
N ALA A 157 16.07 -2.01 -17.20
CA ALA A 157 16.07 -0.88 -16.27
C ALA A 157 16.44 0.45 -16.94
N ALA A 158 17.25 0.42 -18.01
CA ALA A 158 17.62 1.60 -18.78
C ALA A 158 16.42 2.22 -19.52
N LYS A 159 15.47 1.40 -19.99
CA LYS A 159 14.27 1.86 -20.69
C LYS A 159 13.07 2.15 -19.76
N THR A 160 13.01 1.52 -18.59
CA THR A 160 11.86 1.57 -17.68
C THR A 160 12.09 2.56 -16.51
N PRO A 161 11.21 3.57 -16.28
CA PRO A 161 11.37 4.50 -15.17
C PRO A 161 11.26 3.81 -13.81
N ALA A 162 11.93 4.36 -12.79
CA ALA A 162 11.96 3.72 -11.46
C ALA A 162 10.59 3.74 -10.77
N PHE A 163 9.92 4.91 -10.72
CA PHE A 163 8.76 5.13 -9.85
C PHE A 163 7.54 5.76 -10.52
N LEU A 164 7.71 6.75 -11.41
CA LEU A 164 6.58 7.37 -12.12
C LEU A 164 6.27 6.57 -13.40
N PRO A 165 5.06 6.02 -13.56
CA PRO A 165 4.72 5.19 -14.71
C PRO A 165 4.70 5.96 -16.03
N ARG A 166 5.29 5.36 -17.05
CA ARG A 166 5.25 5.84 -18.43
C ARG A 166 4.32 4.94 -19.25
N LEU A 167 3.04 5.31 -19.30
CA LEU A 167 1.96 4.42 -19.77
C LEU A 167 2.04 4.02 -21.26
N HIS A 168 2.78 4.74 -22.10
CA HIS A 168 2.89 4.40 -23.53
C HIS A 168 3.76 3.16 -23.80
N ASP A 169 4.63 2.77 -22.86
CA ASP A 169 5.51 1.60 -22.98
C ASP A 169 4.82 0.30 -22.51
N PHE A 170 3.48 0.28 -22.43
CA PHE A 170 2.75 -0.86 -21.89
C PHE A 170 2.83 -2.09 -22.78
N GLU A 171 3.52 -3.11 -22.28
CA GLU A 171 3.58 -4.44 -22.88
C GLU A 171 2.55 -5.37 -22.22
N LYS A 172 1.83 -6.17 -23.03
CA LYS A 172 0.80 -7.11 -22.53
C LYS A 172 1.43 -8.10 -21.53
N PRO A 173 0.78 -8.38 -20.37
CA PRO A 173 1.29 -9.35 -19.40
C PRO A 173 1.48 -10.75 -20.00
N ALA A 174 2.59 -11.40 -19.64
CA ALA A 174 2.91 -12.76 -20.11
C ALA A 174 1.91 -13.83 -19.65
N LEU A 175 1.19 -13.58 -18.55
CA LEU A 175 0.20 -14.49 -17.97
C LEU A 175 -1.19 -13.84 -17.99
N PRO A 176 -2.28 -14.60 -18.08
CA PRO A 176 -3.64 -14.05 -17.95
C PRO A 176 -3.91 -13.55 -16.53
N PHE A 177 -4.98 -12.78 -16.32
CA PHE A 177 -5.33 -12.34 -14.97
C PHE A 177 -5.83 -13.51 -14.12
N SER A 178 -5.44 -13.58 -12.84
CA SER A 178 -5.91 -14.59 -11.88
C SER A 178 -6.51 -13.92 -10.64
N TRP A 179 -7.84 -13.95 -10.56
CA TRP A 179 -8.58 -13.49 -9.37
C TRP A 179 -8.17 -14.23 -8.11
N ARG A 180 -7.89 -15.54 -8.21
CA ARG A 180 -7.46 -16.36 -7.08
C ARG A 180 -6.12 -15.90 -6.52
N THR A 181 -5.16 -15.60 -7.41
CA THR A 181 -3.84 -15.09 -7.02
C THR A 181 -3.94 -13.70 -6.42
N ALA A 182 -4.74 -12.82 -7.03
CA ALA A 182 -4.97 -11.48 -6.51
C ALA A 182 -5.60 -11.51 -5.12
N LEU A 183 -6.67 -12.29 -4.95
CA LEU A 183 -7.36 -12.45 -3.66
C LEU A 183 -6.42 -13.01 -2.59
N LEU A 184 -5.66 -14.07 -2.89
CA LEU A 184 -4.71 -14.67 -1.97
C LEU A 184 -3.60 -13.69 -1.53
N ARG A 185 -3.19 -12.76 -2.40
CA ARG A 185 -2.13 -11.79 -2.12
C ARG A 185 -2.66 -10.54 -1.43
N GLU A 186 -3.85 -10.06 -1.76
CA GLU A 186 -4.32 -8.73 -1.31
C GLU A 186 -5.39 -8.74 -0.22
N PHE A 187 -5.96 -9.88 0.18
CA PHE A 187 -7.02 -9.90 1.22
C PHE A 187 -6.59 -9.28 2.56
N HIS A 188 -5.32 -9.46 2.97
CA HIS A 188 -4.81 -8.77 4.17
C HIS A 188 -4.69 -7.26 3.94
N THR A 189 -4.35 -6.80 2.73
CA THR A 189 -4.22 -5.36 2.43
C THR A 189 -5.58 -4.69 2.52
N PHE A 190 -6.60 -5.32 1.94
CA PHE A 190 -7.99 -4.84 2.02
C PHE A 190 -8.48 -4.70 3.47
N PHE A 191 -8.26 -5.74 4.29
CA PHE A 191 -8.60 -5.70 5.70
C PHE A 191 -7.82 -4.61 6.44
N LEU A 192 -6.50 -4.48 6.21
CA LEU A 192 -5.68 -3.48 6.88
C LEU A 192 -6.08 -2.04 6.52
N ILE A 193 -6.41 -1.76 5.26
CA ILE A 193 -6.92 -0.43 4.86
C ILE A 193 -8.22 -0.14 5.62
N SER A 194 -9.20 -1.04 5.53
CA SER A 194 -10.52 -0.85 6.15
C SER A 194 -10.42 -0.71 7.67
N ALA A 195 -9.58 -1.53 8.31
CA ALA A 195 -9.31 -1.44 9.75
C ALA A 195 -8.59 -0.16 10.15
N ALA A 196 -7.60 0.29 9.37
CA ALA A 196 -6.86 1.51 9.67
C ALA A 196 -7.77 2.74 9.62
N PHE A 197 -8.61 2.86 8.59
CA PHE A 197 -9.60 3.94 8.49
C PHE A 197 -10.58 3.88 9.68
N THR A 198 -11.20 2.74 9.93
CA THR A 198 -12.14 2.58 11.06
C THR A 198 -11.52 2.94 12.40
N VAL A 199 -10.25 2.56 12.64
CA VAL A 199 -9.55 2.87 13.88
C VAL A 199 -9.26 4.37 13.98
N VAL A 200 -8.87 5.02 12.88
CA VAL A 200 -8.61 6.47 12.89
C VAL A 200 -9.89 7.24 13.22
N GLU A 201 -11.00 6.92 12.56
CA GLU A 201 -12.32 7.53 12.78
C GLU A 201 -12.80 7.34 14.22
N LEU A 202 -12.65 6.12 14.76
CA LEU A 202 -12.95 5.83 16.15
C LEU A 202 -12.07 6.66 17.11
N LEU A 203 -10.77 6.79 16.82
CA LEU A 203 -9.86 7.57 17.64
C LEU A 203 -10.16 9.07 17.57
N GLU A 204 -10.56 9.58 16.42
CA GLU A 204 -11.00 10.97 16.23
C GLU A 204 -12.23 11.26 17.08
N ALA A 205 -13.29 10.44 16.95
CA ALA A 205 -14.51 10.56 17.74
C ALA A 205 -14.25 10.49 19.26
N MET A 206 -13.41 9.55 19.71
CA MET A 206 -13.12 9.37 21.13
C MET A 206 -12.17 10.44 21.71
N LEU A 207 -11.12 10.82 20.98
CA LEU A 207 -10.05 11.66 21.51
C LEU A 207 -10.25 13.16 21.25
N LEU A 208 -10.98 13.53 20.20
CA LEU A 208 -11.18 14.92 19.81
C LEU A 208 -12.61 15.38 20.11
N GLU A 209 -13.59 14.56 19.76
CA GLU A 209 -15.00 14.90 19.94
C GLU A 209 -15.55 14.45 21.29
N ASN A 210 -14.78 13.65 22.03
CA ASN A 210 -15.13 13.11 23.34
C ASN A 210 -16.45 12.30 23.31
N GLN A 211 -16.73 11.66 22.16
CA GLN A 211 -17.85 10.75 21.98
C GLN A 211 -17.58 9.40 22.66
N THR A 212 -18.64 8.77 23.14
CA THR A 212 -18.60 7.36 23.55
C THR A 212 -18.56 6.44 22.33
N PHE A 213 -18.12 5.20 22.53
CA PHE A 213 -18.14 4.19 21.46
C PHE A 213 -19.56 3.99 20.87
N MET A 214 -20.59 4.08 21.70
CA MET A 214 -21.96 3.86 21.25
C MET A 214 -22.46 5.02 20.39
N GLU A 215 -22.15 6.26 20.77
CA GLU A 215 -22.47 7.45 19.96
C GLU A 215 -21.81 7.34 18.58
N TRP A 216 -20.49 7.13 18.53
CA TRP A 216 -19.76 6.91 17.27
C TRP A 216 -20.36 5.78 16.43
N PHE A 217 -20.73 4.66 17.04
CA PHE A 217 -21.28 3.51 16.32
C PHE A 217 -22.63 3.83 15.64
N TYR A 218 -23.44 4.72 16.23
CA TYR A 218 -24.73 5.13 15.67
C TYR A 218 -24.61 6.29 14.70
N ASP A 219 -23.72 7.25 14.99
CA ASP A 219 -23.54 8.45 14.17
C ASP A 219 -22.76 8.14 12.89
N GLU A 220 -21.76 7.25 12.96
CA GLU A 220 -20.88 6.90 11.84
C GLU A 220 -20.94 5.40 11.48
N PRO A 221 -22.11 4.86 11.08
CA PRO A 221 -22.30 3.41 10.89
C PRO A 221 -21.50 2.84 9.69
N ILE A 222 -21.03 3.70 8.79
CA ILE A 222 -20.27 3.28 7.60
C ILE A 222 -18.98 2.55 7.99
N TRP A 223 -18.25 3.04 8.99
CA TRP A 223 -16.96 2.49 9.37
C TRP A 223 -17.05 1.12 10.07
N PRO A 224 -17.95 0.90 11.05
CA PRO A 224 -18.24 -0.44 11.56
C PRO A 224 -18.66 -1.43 10.47
N VAL A 225 -19.49 -1.01 9.50
CA VAL A 225 -19.93 -1.86 8.39
C VAL A 225 -18.76 -2.22 7.47
N VAL A 226 -17.95 -1.23 7.07
CA VAL A 226 -16.73 -1.44 6.26
C VAL A 226 -15.76 -2.39 6.97
N PHE A 227 -15.53 -2.19 8.27
CA PHE A 227 -14.72 -3.07 9.08
C PHE A 227 -15.26 -4.50 9.07
N ALA A 228 -16.55 -4.69 9.38
CA ALA A 228 -17.19 -5.99 9.44
C ALA A 228 -17.12 -6.73 8.09
N LEU A 229 -17.42 -6.06 6.97
CA LEU A 229 -17.34 -6.63 5.63
C LEU A 229 -15.91 -7.06 5.28
N SER A 230 -14.92 -6.23 5.62
CA SER A 230 -13.51 -6.56 5.38
C SER A 230 -13.03 -7.72 6.27
N ALA A 231 -13.51 -7.81 7.51
CA ALA A 231 -13.22 -8.89 8.45
C ALA A 231 -13.84 -10.22 7.98
N VAL A 232 -15.08 -10.21 7.52
CA VAL A 232 -15.75 -11.39 6.93
C VAL A 232 -14.99 -11.86 5.70
N THR A 233 -14.59 -10.94 4.82
CA THR A 233 -13.76 -11.27 3.64
C THR A 233 -12.44 -11.91 4.07
N TYR A 234 -11.78 -11.32 5.07
CA TYR A 234 -10.52 -11.81 5.61
C TYR A 234 -10.64 -13.24 6.17
N LEU A 235 -11.64 -13.48 7.02
CA LEU A 235 -11.90 -14.79 7.64
C LEU A 235 -12.28 -15.84 6.59
N THR A 236 -13.08 -15.45 5.60
CA THR A 236 -13.48 -16.32 4.48
C THR A 236 -12.26 -16.76 3.68
N VAL A 237 -11.46 -15.82 3.19
CA VAL A 237 -10.27 -16.12 2.39
C VAL A 237 -9.23 -16.89 3.21
N MET A 238 -9.04 -16.54 4.48
CA MET A 238 -8.15 -17.28 5.37
C MET A 238 -8.61 -18.72 5.57
N THR A 239 -9.91 -18.95 5.75
CA THR A 239 -10.47 -20.29 5.92
C THR A 239 -10.27 -21.12 4.65
N ILE A 240 -10.56 -20.55 3.47
CA ILE A 240 -10.31 -21.21 2.18
C ILE A 240 -8.82 -21.54 2.01
N LYS A 241 -7.92 -20.59 2.34
CA LYS A 241 -6.46 -20.78 2.27
C LYS A 241 -5.96 -21.90 3.17
N LYS A 242 -6.51 -22.02 4.39
CA LYS A 242 -6.09 -23.04 5.37
C LYS A 242 -6.71 -24.42 5.12
N ARG A 243 -7.96 -24.47 4.65
CA ARG A 243 -8.74 -25.71 4.54
C ARG A 243 -8.77 -26.31 3.13
N THR A 244 -8.38 -25.55 2.10
CA THR A 244 -8.48 -26.01 0.70
C THR A 244 -7.23 -25.64 -0.10
N ASN A 245 -7.10 -26.23 -1.29
CA ASN A 245 -6.10 -25.83 -2.28
C ASN A 245 -6.68 -24.90 -3.36
N TRP A 246 -7.91 -24.41 -3.22
CA TRP A 246 -8.62 -23.68 -4.29
C TRP A 246 -7.89 -22.41 -4.75
N LEU A 247 -7.26 -21.70 -3.80
CA LEU A 247 -6.49 -20.47 -4.06
C LEU A 247 -5.10 -20.74 -4.66
N LYS A 248 -4.61 -21.99 -4.66
CA LYS A 248 -3.31 -22.34 -5.26
C LYS A 248 -3.49 -22.49 -6.77
N VAL A 249 -2.76 -21.70 -7.54
CA VAL A 249 -2.78 -21.73 -9.00
C VAL A 249 -1.40 -22.21 -9.47
N LYS A 250 -1.33 -23.29 -10.26
CA LYS A 250 -0.06 -23.82 -10.76
C LYS A 250 0.71 -22.72 -11.51
N GLY A 251 1.98 -22.52 -11.17
CA GLY A 251 2.82 -21.46 -11.74
C GLY A 251 2.62 -20.06 -11.12
N ARG A 252 1.82 -19.90 -10.05
CA ARG A 252 1.56 -18.62 -9.36
C ARG A 252 1.64 -18.65 -7.84
#